data_AF-W2I2A0-F1
#
_entry.id   AF-W2I2A0-F1
#
_cell.length_a   1.000
_cell.length_b   1.000
_cell.length_c   1.000
_cell.angle_alpha   90.00
_cell.angle_beta   90.00
_cell.angle_gamma   90.00
#
_symmetry.space_group_name_H-M   'P 1'
#
loop_
_entity.id
_entity.type
_entity.pdbx_description
1 polymer ?
#
loop_
_entity_poly.entity_id
_entity_poly.type
_entity_poly.pdbx_seq_one_letter_code
_entity_poly.pdbx_strand_id
1 'polypeptide(L)'
;LTLALAMSKANSTSSYSSSSLSISAQTRHWAASMTKTWADEVHKEWRLELRRQSSKRFRARKQQALAQLRREQDHLELKIRQCIAARRRLSTDIPSGPSELSSSLRRLAIEGDSLTRENLQLKQDIYKHEFFRSITSKAIDGNPRRDEKNPQNILEASKKSRWVAYDRLRYSGWCVEFPNHEPSFFFYPFTRTEFDDVIKTTLAGLGSDSLVVGKVFGWNVHNAPLTHNAETGSLIAQVRLTTRVSCSLQDSDILVTTSDIHSWPLLITPAGWERSEHARSSTQVLQQLDLNSLVLVTNIPGQVHFRYLYLVRRWTRLNENGKREILYVTVIGDTEANAQAREPQSDVQWTHESGICIRYTEVNKSTIDVTYNRWSQCESEDHVQKLFIDWIQVLCWWTQRVTSSRLIRSG
;
A
#
# COMPACT_ATOMS: atom_id res chain seq x y z
N LEU A 1 -56.14 -32.30 -38.01
CA LEU A 1 -56.26 -33.38 -37.02
C LEU A 1 -56.22 -32.74 -35.64
N THR A 2 -57.35 -32.15 -35.24
CA THR A 2 -58.29 -32.63 -34.19
C THR A 2 -57.79 -32.13 -32.82
N LEU A 3 -58.42 -31.15 -32.16
CA LEU A 3 -59.86 -30.97 -31.95
C LEU A 3 -60.24 -29.48 -31.82
N ALA A 4 -61.26 -29.11 -32.58
CA ALA A 4 -62.20 -28.03 -32.27
C ALA A 4 -63.56 -28.68 -31.95
N LEU A 5 -64.39 -27.97 -31.15
CA LEU A 5 -65.82 -28.21 -30.81
C LEU A 5 -66.08 -29.29 -29.73
N ALA A 6 -66.98 -29.18 -28.74
CA ALA A 6 -68.06 -28.26 -28.33
C ALA A 6 -68.27 -28.46 -26.79
N MET A 7 -68.82 -27.56 -25.96
CA MET A 7 -70.22 -27.12 -25.83
C MET A 7 -70.24 -25.84 -24.96
N SER A 8 -70.81 -24.72 -25.41
CA SER A 8 -72.21 -24.28 -25.27
C SER A 8 -72.70 -23.97 -23.84
N LYS A 9 -72.81 -22.66 -23.57
CA LYS A 9 -73.84 -21.93 -22.78
C LYS A 9 -74.22 -22.43 -21.37
N ALA A 10 -73.90 -21.58 -20.39
CA ALA A 10 -74.89 -21.09 -19.42
C ALA A 10 -74.51 -19.65 -18.99
N ASN A 11 -75.44 -18.71 -19.20
CA ASN A 11 -75.32 -17.31 -18.80
C ASN A 11 -75.41 -17.17 -17.28
N SER A 12 -74.54 -16.35 -16.69
CA SER A 12 -74.92 -15.50 -15.56
C SER A 12 -73.87 -14.42 -15.27
N THR A 13 -74.32 -13.17 -15.44
CA THR A 13 -73.97 -11.97 -14.65
C THR A 13 -72.53 -11.47 -14.60
N SER A 14 -72.33 -10.34 -15.30
CA SER A 14 -71.78 -9.05 -14.81
C SER A 14 -70.50 -9.03 -13.96
N SER A 15 -69.61 -8.08 -14.30
CA SER A 15 -68.46 -7.54 -13.54
C SER A 15 -67.01 -8.01 -13.85
N TYR A 16 -66.67 -8.26 -15.12
CA TYR A 16 -65.28 -8.62 -15.51
C TYR A 16 -64.64 -7.75 -16.63
N SER A 17 -65.07 -6.51 -16.83
CA SER A 17 -64.50 -5.65 -17.89
C SER A 17 -63.36 -4.73 -17.43
N SER A 18 -63.26 -4.38 -16.14
CA SER A 18 -62.24 -3.44 -15.63
C SER A 18 -60.96 -4.11 -15.12
N SER A 19 -61.04 -5.34 -14.61
CA SER A 19 -59.90 -6.13 -14.13
C SER A 19 -59.04 -6.71 -15.26
N SER A 20 -59.66 -7.13 -16.37
CA SER A 20 -58.95 -7.69 -17.53
C SER A 20 -58.12 -6.64 -18.29
N LEU A 21 -58.58 -5.40 -18.37
CA LEU A 21 -57.83 -4.28 -18.96
C LEU A 21 -56.60 -3.89 -18.13
N SER A 22 -56.73 -3.88 -16.80
CA SER A 22 -55.63 -3.59 -15.86
C SER A 22 -54.53 -4.66 -15.90
N ILE A 23 -54.91 -5.94 -15.91
CA ILE A 23 -53.98 -7.07 -16.07
C ILE A 23 -53.28 -7.00 -17.44
N SER A 24 -54.00 -6.62 -18.51
CA SER A 24 -53.39 -6.46 -19.84
C SER A 24 -52.35 -5.33 -19.89
N ALA A 25 -52.59 -4.23 -19.17
CA ALA A 25 -51.68 -3.08 -19.14
C ALA A 25 -50.42 -3.38 -18.32
N GLN A 26 -50.57 -4.10 -17.20
CA GLN A 26 -49.47 -4.51 -16.33
C GLN A 26 -48.56 -5.53 -17.03
N THR A 27 -49.13 -6.48 -17.77
CA THR A 27 -48.37 -7.44 -18.59
C THR A 27 -47.62 -6.74 -19.73
N ARG A 28 -48.21 -5.73 -20.38
CA ARG A 28 -47.49 -4.93 -21.41
C ARG A 28 -46.34 -4.12 -20.81
N HIS A 29 -46.54 -3.52 -19.65
CA HIS A 29 -45.49 -2.75 -18.97
C HIS A 29 -44.33 -3.64 -18.50
N TRP A 30 -44.64 -4.83 -17.95
CA TRP A 30 -43.65 -5.83 -17.59
C TRP A 30 -42.87 -6.32 -18.82
N ALA A 31 -43.55 -6.64 -19.93
CA ALA A 31 -42.91 -7.05 -21.17
C ALA A 31 -42.00 -5.95 -21.76
N ALA A 32 -42.43 -4.69 -21.73
CA ALA A 32 -41.62 -3.55 -22.17
C ALA A 32 -40.39 -3.32 -21.28
N SER A 33 -40.54 -3.44 -19.95
CA SER A 33 -39.44 -3.34 -19.00
C SER A 33 -38.41 -4.46 -19.21
N MET A 34 -38.86 -5.70 -19.38
CA MET A 34 -38.00 -6.83 -19.68
C MET A 34 -37.28 -6.66 -21.02
N THR A 35 -38.00 -6.25 -22.06
CA THR A 35 -37.40 -6.01 -23.39
C THR A 35 -36.31 -4.93 -23.31
N LYS A 36 -36.53 -3.87 -22.53
CA LYS A 36 -35.54 -2.82 -22.32
C LYS A 36 -34.30 -3.33 -21.58
N THR A 37 -34.48 -4.06 -20.48
CA THR A 37 -33.33 -4.63 -19.74
C THR A 37 -32.51 -5.62 -20.58
N TRP A 38 -33.18 -6.43 -21.41
CA TRP A 38 -32.51 -7.34 -22.33
C TRP A 38 -31.75 -6.57 -23.42
N ALA A 39 -32.35 -5.51 -23.97
CA ALA A 39 -31.67 -4.65 -24.95
C ALA A 39 -30.43 -3.96 -24.35
N ASP A 40 -30.50 -3.49 -23.10
CA ASP A 40 -29.38 -2.88 -22.39
C ASP A 40 -28.24 -3.88 -22.13
N GLU A 41 -28.56 -5.12 -21.74
CA GLU A 41 -27.56 -6.17 -21.52
C GLU A 41 -26.90 -6.60 -22.83
N VAL A 42 -27.68 -6.78 -23.91
CA VAL A 42 -27.14 -7.06 -25.25
C VAL A 42 -26.21 -5.93 -25.72
N HIS A 43 -26.59 -4.67 -25.48
CA HIS A 43 -25.76 -3.52 -25.84
C HIS A 43 -24.47 -3.44 -25.02
N LYS A 44 -24.52 -3.85 -23.75
CA LYS A 44 -23.34 -3.94 -22.87
C LYS A 44 -22.39 -5.05 -23.32
N GLU A 45 -22.90 -6.24 -23.62
CA GLU A 45 -22.10 -7.35 -24.15
C GLU A 45 -21.45 -7.01 -25.50
N TRP A 46 -22.19 -6.34 -26.40
CA TRP A 46 -21.64 -5.83 -27.65
C TRP A 46 -20.45 -4.88 -27.43
N ARG A 47 -20.55 -3.94 -26.48
CA ARG A 47 -19.46 -3.01 -26.12
C ARG A 47 -18.25 -3.74 -25.54
N LEU A 48 -18.48 -4.75 -24.70
CA LEU A 48 -17.40 -5.57 -24.14
C LEU A 48 -16.65 -6.34 -25.24
N GLU A 49 -17.37 -6.93 -26.18
CA GLU A 49 -16.75 -7.65 -27.30
C GLU A 49 -15.98 -6.70 -28.22
N LEU A 50 -16.52 -5.51 -28.52
CA LEU A 50 -15.80 -4.49 -29.28
C LEU A 50 -14.50 -4.06 -28.57
N ARG A 51 -14.52 -3.93 -27.24
CA ARG A 51 -13.33 -3.61 -26.43
C ARG A 51 -12.31 -4.75 -26.45
N ARG A 52 -12.76 -6.02 -26.39
CA ARG A 52 -11.89 -7.20 -26.52
C ARG A 52 -11.21 -7.25 -27.88
N GLN A 53 -11.96 -7.03 -28.97
CA GLN A 53 -11.43 -7.00 -30.33
C GLN A 53 -10.42 -5.85 -30.53
N SER A 54 -10.76 -4.66 -30.03
CA SER A 54 -9.87 -3.48 -30.07
C SER A 54 -8.57 -3.74 -29.30
N SER A 55 -8.66 -4.37 -28.13
CA SER A 55 -7.49 -4.74 -27.32
C SER A 55 -6.63 -5.80 -28.01
N LYS A 56 -7.22 -6.78 -28.70
CA LYS A 56 -6.48 -7.77 -29.51
C LYS A 56 -5.71 -7.09 -30.64
N ARG A 57 -6.35 -6.18 -31.38
CA ARG A 57 -5.71 -5.41 -32.46
C ARG A 57 -4.58 -4.52 -31.94
N PHE A 58 -4.79 -3.85 -30.81
CA PHE A 58 -3.75 -3.03 -30.17
C PHE A 58 -2.53 -3.87 -29.77
N ARG A 59 -2.74 -5.04 -29.14
CA ARG A 59 -1.65 -5.96 -28.79
C ARG A 59 -0.89 -6.45 -30.02
N ALA A 60 -1.59 -6.83 -31.08
CA ALA A 60 -0.99 -7.26 -32.34
C ALA A 60 -0.12 -6.14 -32.97
N ARG A 61 -0.64 -4.90 -33.04
CA ARG A 61 0.12 -3.74 -33.54
C ARG A 61 1.38 -3.48 -32.70
N LYS A 62 1.26 -3.53 -31.37
CA LYS A 62 2.40 -3.34 -30.46
C LYS A 62 3.45 -4.44 -30.63
N GLN A 63 3.03 -5.68 -30.82
CA GLN A 63 3.92 -6.81 -31.08
C GLN A 63 4.64 -6.65 -32.42
N GLN A 64 3.94 -6.22 -33.47
CA GLN A 64 4.53 -5.96 -34.78
C GLN A 64 5.55 -4.81 -34.74
N ALA A 65 5.23 -3.71 -34.04
CA ALA A 65 6.15 -2.58 -33.85
C ALA A 65 7.44 -3.01 -33.11
N LEU A 66 7.31 -3.83 -32.06
CA LEU A 66 8.46 -4.39 -31.35
C LEU A 66 9.30 -5.31 -32.23
N ALA A 67 8.66 -6.13 -33.07
CA ALA A 67 9.37 -6.99 -34.02
C ALA A 67 10.14 -6.17 -35.07
N GLN A 68 9.57 -5.05 -35.53
CA GLN A 68 10.25 -4.13 -36.44
C GLN A 68 11.47 -3.48 -35.79
N LEU A 69 11.33 -2.94 -34.57
CA LEU A 69 12.44 -2.33 -33.84
C LEU A 69 13.60 -3.31 -33.61
N ARG A 70 13.30 -4.58 -33.35
CA ARG A 70 14.34 -5.62 -33.23
C ARG A 70 15.08 -5.85 -34.54
N ARG A 71 14.38 -5.92 -35.67
CA ARG A 71 15.02 -6.05 -37.00
C ARG A 71 15.90 -4.85 -37.33
N GLU A 72 15.46 -3.63 -36.98
CA GLU A 72 16.26 -2.42 -37.16
C GLU A 72 17.50 -2.42 -36.28
N GLN A 73 17.37 -2.86 -35.02
CA GLN A 73 18.51 -3.05 -34.13
C GLN A 73 19.53 -4.04 -34.71
N ASP A 74 19.08 -5.22 -35.14
CA ASP A 74 19.95 -6.24 -35.74
C ASP A 74 20.65 -5.72 -37.01
N HIS A 75 19.94 -4.94 -37.83
CA HIS A 75 20.49 -4.32 -39.03
C HIS A 75 21.57 -3.27 -38.71
N LEU A 76 21.32 -2.40 -37.73
CA LEU A 76 22.28 -1.39 -37.28
C LEU A 76 23.51 -2.03 -36.67
N GLU A 77 23.33 -3.09 -35.88
CA GLU A 77 24.44 -3.84 -35.28
C GLU A 77 25.31 -4.49 -36.37
N LEU A 78 24.71 -5.08 -37.40
CA LEU A 78 25.43 -5.61 -38.56
C LEU A 78 26.25 -4.53 -39.28
N LYS A 79 25.65 -3.36 -39.52
CA LYS A 79 26.35 -2.22 -40.14
C LYS A 79 27.54 -1.76 -39.30
N ILE A 80 27.39 -1.66 -37.98
CA ILE A 80 28.48 -1.29 -37.08
C ILE A 80 29.61 -2.33 -37.17
N ARG A 81 29.29 -3.62 -37.13
CA ARG A 81 30.29 -4.70 -37.27
C ARG A 81 31.03 -4.61 -38.61
N GLN A 82 30.33 -4.33 -39.71
CA GLN A 82 30.94 -4.13 -41.03
C GLN A 82 31.87 -2.91 -41.07
N CYS A 83 31.45 -1.76 -40.52
CA CYS A 83 32.29 -0.56 -40.43
C CYS A 83 33.56 -0.80 -39.59
N ILE A 84 33.43 -1.52 -38.46
CA ILE A 84 34.58 -1.91 -37.62
C ILE A 84 35.52 -2.83 -38.41
N ALA A 85 35.00 -3.81 -39.15
CA ALA A 85 35.81 -4.72 -39.95
C ALA A 85 36.53 -3.99 -41.11
N ALA A 86 35.86 -3.06 -41.80
CA ALA A 86 36.46 -2.22 -42.84
C ALA A 86 37.58 -1.33 -42.27
N ARG A 87 37.35 -0.71 -41.10
CA ARG A 87 38.36 0.12 -40.42
C ARG A 87 39.57 -0.70 -39.95
N ARG A 88 39.36 -1.96 -39.52
CA ARG A 88 40.45 -2.89 -39.20
C ARG A 88 41.31 -3.25 -40.43
N ARG A 89 40.70 -3.39 -41.61
CA ARG A 89 41.42 -3.65 -42.88
C ARG A 89 42.21 -2.44 -43.39
N LEU A 90 41.73 -1.21 -43.15
CA LEU A 90 42.47 0.03 -43.46
C LEU A 90 43.65 0.27 -42.50
N SER A 91 43.58 -0.28 -41.28
CA SER A 91 44.63 -0.14 -40.27
C SER A 91 45.81 -1.11 -40.44
N THR A 92 45.72 -2.10 -41.34
CA THR A 92 46.80 -3.06 -41.62
C THR A 92 47.87 -2.55 -42.59
N ASP A 93 47.66 -1.40 -43.26
CA ASP A 93 48.60 -0.85 -44.25
C ASP A 93 49.58 0.20 -43.70
N ILE A 94 49.57 0.49 -42.40
CA ILE A 94 50.52 1.45 -41.79
C ILE A 94 51.34 0.73 -40.71
N PRO A 95 52.62 0.40 -40.97
CA PRO A 95 53.51 -0.10 -39.94
C PRO A 95 53.96 1.08 -39.09
N SER A 96 53.29 1.30 -37.97
CA SER A 96 53.75 2.20 -36.91
C SER A 96 53.64 1.47 -35.58
N GLY A 97 54.76 1.44 -34.83
CA GLY A 97 54.91 0.72 -33.57
C GLY A 97 53.83 1.05 -32.54
N PRO A 98 53.72 0.26 -31.46
CA PRO A 98 52.60 0.33 -30.53
C PRO A 98 52.56 1.69 -29.82
N SER A 99 51.77 2.62 -30.35
CA SER A 99 51.43 3.87 -29.68
C SER A 99 50.62 3.55 -28.41
N GLU A 100 50.88 4.24 -27.30
CA GLU A 100 50.12 4.16 -26.04
C GLU A 100 48.59 4.30 -26.23
N LEU A 101 48.18 4.96 -27.31
CA LEU A 101 46.77 5.10 -27.67
C LEU A 101 46.16 3.76 -28.13
N SER A 102 46.95 2.93 -28.82
CA SER A 102 46.54 1.60 -29.30
C SER A 102 46.42 0.58 -28.16
N SER A 103 47.27 0.66 -27.14
CA SER A 103 47.19 -0.18 -25.94
C SER A 103 46.02 0.24 -25.04
N SER A 104 45.78 1.55 -24.91
CA SER A 104 44.63 2.11 -24.18
C SER A 104 43.29 1.73 -24.81
N LEU A 105 43.18 1.78 -26.14
CA LEU A 105 41.99 1.33 -26.88
C LEU A 105 41.75 -0.17 -26.73
N ARG A 106 42.80 -0.99 -26.70
CA ARG A 106 42.69 -2.43 -26.45
C ARG A 106 42.15 -2.72 -25.06
N ARG A 107 42.62 -2.00 -24.04
CA ARG A 107 42.14 -2.13 -22.65
C ARG A 107 40.67 -1.76 -22.52
N LEU A 108 40.25 -0.64 -23.11
CA LEU A 108 38.86 -0.19 -23.11
C LEU A 108 37.92 -1.17 -23.83
N ALA A 109 38.37 -1.82 -24.91
CA ALA A 109 37.58 -2.84 -25.60
C ALA A 109 37.34 -4.08 -24.71
N ILE A 110 38.38 -4.54 -24.00
CA ILE A 110 38.28 -5.68 -23.08
C ILE A 110 37.35 -5.34 -21.90
N GLU A 111 37.46 -4.14 -21.35
CA GLU A 111 36.61 -3.65 -20.26
C GLU A 111 35.15 -3.52 -20.70
N GLY A 112 34.91 -2.97 -21.90
CA GLY A 112 33.58 -2.90 -22.50
C GLY A 112 32.95 -4.28 -22.69
N ASP A 113 33.71 -5.25 -23.21
CA ASP A 113 33.25 -6.64 -23.38
C ASP A 113 32.98 -7.33 -22.03
N SER A 114 33.72 -6.96 -20.97
CA SER A 114 33.46 -7.42 -19.60
C SER A 114 32.14 -6.85 -19.05
N LEU A 115 31.96 -5.53 -19.14
CA LEU A 115 30.75 -4.85 -18.67
C LEU A 115 29.50 -5.31 -19.42
N THR A 116 29.61 -5.61 -20.71
CA THR A 116 28.49 -6.08 -21.53
C THR A 116 28.03 -7.48 -21.07
N ARG A 117 28.98 -8.36 -20.71
CA ARG A 117 28.68 -9.69 -20.15
C ARG A 117 28.03 -9.59 -18.77
N GLU A 118 28.57 -8.74 -17.90
CA GLU A 118 28.02 -8.51 -16.56
C GLU A 118 26.58 -7.95 -16.63
N ASN A 119 26.34 -6.97 -17.51
CA ASN A 119 25.01 -6.39 -17.70
C ASN A 119 24.00 -7.42 -18.22
N LEU A 120 24.43 -8.33 -19.12
CA LEU A 120 23.60 -9.44 -19.58
C LEU A 120 23.24 -10.39 -18.43
N GLN A 121 24.20 -10.71 -17.57
CA GLN A 121 23.99 -11.58 -16.41
C GLN A 121 23.02 -10.93 -15.40
N LEU A 122 23.20 -9.65 -15.09
CA LEU A 122 22.29 -8.88 -14.23
C LEU A 122 20.86 -8.85 -14.80
N LYS A 123 20.71 -8.68 -16.12
CA LYS A 123 19.38 -8.73 -16.77
C LYS A 123 18.72 -10.10 -16.63
N GLN A 124 19.50 -11.18 -16.76
CA GLN A 124 18.98 -12.54 -16.55
C GLN A 124 18.55 -12.76 -15.11
N ASP A 125 19.32 -12.27 -14.14
CA ASP A 125 18.99 -12.43 -12.72
C ASP A 125 17.78 -11.57 -12.30
N ILE A 126 17.65 -10.36 -12.84
CA ILE A 126 16.43 -9.56 -12.71
C ILE A 126 15.22 -10.30 -13.29
N TYR A 127 15.36 -10.89 -14.48
CA TYR A 127 14.27 -11.65 -15.10
C TYR A 127 13.87 -12.87 -14.26
N LYS A 128 14.85 -13.62 -13.72
CA LYS A 128 14.58 -14.73 -12.79
C LYS A 128 13.86 -14.23 -11.55
N HIS A 129 14.31 -13.12 -10.96
CA HIS A 129 13.69 -12.56 -9.77
C HIS A 129 12.26 -12.07 -10.05
N GLU A 130 12.00 -11.42 -11.17
CA GLU A 130 10.64 -11.03 -11.60
C GLU A 130 9.74 -12.23 -11.84
N PHE A 131 10.27 -13.29 -12.45
CA PHE A 131 9.57 -14.55 -12.67
C PHE A 131 9.20 -15.23 -11.35
N PHE A 132 10.15 -15.37 -10.42
CA PHE A 132 9.89 -15.90 -9.09
C PHE A 132 8.87 -15.05 -8.35
N ARG A 133 8.99 -13.72 -8.37
CA ARG A 133 8.00 -12.80 -7.79
C ARG A 133 6.60 -13.02 -8.38
N SER A 134 6.50 -13.24 -9.69
CA SER A 134 5.24 -13.60 -10.38
C SER A 134 4.68 -14.93 -9.89
N ILE A 135 5.51 -15.97 -9.77
CA ILE A 135 5.06 -17.29 -9.29
C ILE A 135 4.60 -17.21 -7.84
N THR A 136 5.37 -16.57 -6.96
CA THR A 136 4.97 -16.37 -5.56
C THR A 136 3.66 -15.59 -5.47
N SER A 137 3.48 -14.54 -6.28
CA SER A 137 2.21 -13.80 -6.30
C SER A 137 1.01 -14.64 -6.76
N LYS A 138 1.21 -15.58 -7.69
CA LYS A 138 0.16 -16.48 -8.23
C LYS A 138 -0.11 -17.69 -7.35
N ALA A 139 0.89 -18.23 -6.65
CA ALA A 139 0.73 -19.33 -5.70
C ALA A 139 -0.11 -18.90 -4.47
N ILE A 140 -0.11 -17.60 -4.16
CA ILE A 140 -0.92 -16.98 -3.11
C ILE A 140 -2.38 -16.72 -3.58
N ASP A 141 -2.67 -16.70 -4.88
CA ASP A 141 -3.99 -16.38 -5.45
C ASP A 141 -5.01 -17.55 -5.43
N GLY A 142 -4.81 -18.55 -4.57
CA GLY A 142 -5.70 -19.71 -4.40
C GLY A 142 -7.02 -19.45 -3.66
N ASN A 143 -7.44 -18.20 -3.40
CA ASN A 143 -8.75 -17.86 -2.81
C ASN A 143 -9.29 -16.52 -3.38
N PRO A 144 -10.62 -16.30 -3.42
CA PRO A 144 -11.28 -15.57 -4.50
C PRO A 144 -11.06 -14.04 -4.42
N ARG A 145 -10.92 -13.46 -5.62
CA ARG A 145 -11.15 -12.04 -5.97
C ARG A 145 -10.63 -11.04 -4.94
N ARG A 146 -9.37 -10.63 -5.12
CA ARG A 146 -8.91 -9.30 -4.71
C ARG A 146 -9.82 -8.28 -5.38
N ASP A 147 -10.77 -7.72 -4.64
CA ASP A 147 -11.33 -6.44 -5.03
C ASP A 147 -10.16 -5.47 -5.11
N GLU A 148 -9.89 -4.93 -6.30
CA GLU A 148 -9.00 -3.79 -6.50
C GLU A 148 -9.60 -2.62 -5.71
N LYS A 149 -9.36 -2.58 -4.39
CA LYS A 149 -9.72 -1.45 -3.55
C LYS A 149 -8.89 -0.28 -4.06
N ASN A 150 -9.57 0.74 -4.56
CA ASN A 150 -8.91 2.01 -4.90
C ASN A 150 -8.12 2.48 -3.67
N PRO A 151 -6.83 2.83 -3.83
CA PRO A 151 -6.02 3.30 -2.72
C PRO A 151 -6.71 4.51 -2.09
N GLN A 152 -6.78 4.52 -0.76
CA GLN A 152 -7.56 5.50 -0.02
C GLN A 152 -6.73 6.08 1.12
N ASN A 153 -6.52 7.39 1.09
CA ASN A 153 -5.82 8.04 2.20
C ASN A 153 -6.66 8.04 3.48
N ILE A 154 -6.01 8.33 4.61
CA ILE A 154 -6.64 8.22 5.93
C ILE A 154 -7.86 9.15 6.09
N LEU A 155 -7.84 10.35 5.50
CA LEU A 155 -8.94 11.30 5.60
C LEU A 155 -10.14 10.84 4.77
N GLU A 156 -9.91 10.32 3.58
CA GLU A 156 -10.95 9.68 2.79
C GLU A 156 -11.50 8.46 3.53
N ALA A 157 -10.63 7.63 4.12
CA ALA A 157 -11.04 6.46 4.91
C ALA A 157 -11.93 6.85 6.08
N SER A 158 -11.59 7.96 6.76
CA SER A 158 -12.43 8.55 7.80
C SER A 158 -13.81 8.97 7.27
N LYS A 159 -13.86 9.69 6.15
CA LYS A 159 -15.12 10.14 5.53
C LYS A 159 -16.04 8.99 5.09
N LYS A 160 -15.47 7.88 4.62
CA LYS A 160 -16.22 6.68 4.23
C LYS A 160 -16.48 5.74 5.39
N SER A 161 -15.88 5.99 6.56
CA SER A 161 -16.04 5.11 7.71
C SER A 161 -17.47 5.16 8.22
N ARG A 162 -18.10 3.98 8.31
CA ARG A 162 -19.42 3.83 8.93
C ARG A 162 -19.45 4.25 10.40
N TRP A 163 -18.29 4.30 11.04
CA TRP A 163 -18.15 4.62 12.47
C TRP A 163 -18.10 6.12 12.74
N VAL A 164 -17.62 6.91 11.77
CA VAL A 164 -17.43 8.37 11.90
C VAL A 164 -18.69 9.16 11.47
N ALA A 165 -19.70 8.49 10.92
CA ALA A 165 -20.94 9.14 10.50
C ALA A 165 -21.66 9.86 11.66
N TYR A 166 -22.16 11.07 11.39
CA TYR A 166 -22.67 12.07 12.35
C TYR A 166 -23.74 11.53 13.33
N ASP A 167 -24.50 10.51 12.93
CA ASP A 167 -25.58 9.93 13.74
C ASP A 167 -25.08 9.13 14.96
N ARG A 168 -23.81 8.70 14.98
CA ARG A 168 -23.29 7.85 16.06
C ARG A 168 -22.64 8.59 17.22
N LEU A 169 -22.43 9.90 17.11
CA LEU A 169 -21.96 10.77 18.21
C LEU A 169 -22.96 10.85 19.39
N ARG A 170 -24.17 10.30 19.24
CA ARG A 170 -25.20 10.25 20.29
C ARG A 170 -25.18 8.97 21.13
N TYR A 171 -24.40 7.96 20.76
CA TYR A 171 -24.30 6.71 21.52
C TYR A 171 -23.05 6.69 22.38
N SER A 172 -23.12 5.99 23.53
CA SER A 172 -21.98 5.77 24.43
C SER A 172 -20.88 4.91 23.82
N GLY A 173 -21.17 4.16 22.75
CA GLY A 173 -20.22 3.37 21.99
C GLY A 173 -20.91 2.52 20.91
N TRP A 174 -20.15 1.65 20.24
CA TRP A 174 -20.69 0.76 19.21
C TRP A 174 -19.90 -0.54 19.08
N CYS A 175 -20.56 -1.60 18.62
CA CYS A 175 -19.91 -2.87 18.26
C CYS A 175 -19.19 -2.74 16.92
N VAL A 176 -17.87 -2.95 16.93
CA VAL A 176 -17.00 -2.97 15.75
C VAL A 176 -16.94 -4.39 15.20
N GLU A 177 -17.43 -4.56 13.98
CA GLU A 177 -17.35 -5.84 13.28
C GLU A 177 -16.24 -5.80 12.23
N PHE A 178 -15.65 -6.96 12.00
CA PHE A 178 -14.60 -7.18 11.02
C PHE A 178 -15.11 -8.03 9.86
N PRO A 179 -14.45 -7.98 8.69
CA PRO A 179 -14.73 -8.90 7.59
C PRO A 179 -14.60 -10.37 8.02
N ASN A 180 -15.15 -11.30 7.23
CA ASN A 180 -14.98 -12.75 7.40
C ASN A 180 -15.45 -13.34 8.75
N HIS A 181 -16.40 -12.68 9.43
CA HIS A 181 -16.95 -13.13 10.72
C HIS A 181 -15.90 -13.24 11.84
N GLU A 182 -14.81 -12.47 11.75
CA GLU A 182 -13.82 -12.36 12.81
C GLU A 182 -14.47 -11.75 14.08
N PRO A 183 -13.97 -12.07 15.29
CA PRO A 183 -14.62 -11.67 16.54
C PRO A 183 -14.82 -10.15 16.64
N SER A 184 -16.05 -9.71 16.90
CA SER A 184 -16.36 -8.30 17.12
C SER A 184 -16.02 -7.87 18.54
N PHE A 185 -15.95 -6.56 18.77
CA PHE A 185 -15.80 -6.00 20.12
C PHE A 185 -16.58 -4.69 20.25
N PHE A 186 -16.96 -4.34 21.48
CA PHE A 186 -17.60 -3.06 21.75
C PHE A 186 -16.56 -1.96 21.96
N PHE A 187 -16.69 -0.86 21.22
CA PHE A 187 -15.80 0.29 21.27
C PHE A 187 -16.47 1.49 21.95
N TYR A 188 -15.79 2.04 22.94
CA TYR A 188 -16.10 3.32 23.60
C TYR A 188 -15.22 4.42 23.00
N PRO A 189 -15.79 5.53 22.48
CA PRO A 189 -15.04 6.62 21.90
C PRO A 189 -14.11 7.29 22.91
N PHE A 190 -12.92 7.67 22.47
CA PHE A 190 -11.98 8.45 23.27
C PHE A 190 -12.51 9.86 23.45
N THR A 191 -12.44 10.37 24.67
CA THR A 191 -12.55 11.81 24.94
C THR A 191 -11.31 12.52 24.40
N ARG A 192 -11.41 13.84 24.23
CA ARG A 192 -10.25 14.63 23.78
C ARG A 192 -9.09 14.58 24.78
N THR A 193 -9.41 14.57 26.07
CA THR A 193 -8.41 14.50 27.15
C THR A 193 -7.67 13.17 27.14
N GLU A 194 -8.38 12.04 27.08
CA GLU A 194 -7.75 10.71 26.99
C GLU A 194 -6.85 10.60 25.75
N PHE A 195 -7.31 11.10 24.60
CA PHE A 195 -6.52 11.13 23.39
C PHE A 195 -5.23 11.94 23.55
N ASP A 196 -5.34 13.19 24.03
CA ASP A 196 -4.19 14.09 24.17
C ASP A 196 -3.22 13.59 25.25
N ASP A 197 -3.70 12.96 26.32
CA ASP A 197 -2.88 12.41 27.40
C ASP A 197 -2.03 11.23 26.91
N VAL A 198 -2.61 10.29 26.14
CA VAL A 198 -1.84 9.18 25.54
C VAL A 198 -0.73 9.71 24.63
N ILE A 199 -1.04 10.69 23.77
CA ILE A 199 -0.04 11.30 22.88
C ILE A 199 1.04 12.04 23.69
N LYS A 200 0.65 12.80 24.71
CA LYS A 200 1.58 13.57 25.54
C LYS A 200 2.55 12.66 26.30
N THR A 201 2.05 11.62 26.94
CA THR A 201 2.86 10.62 27.65
C THR A 201 3.83 9.93 26.70
N THR A 202 3.35 9.54 25.52
CA THR A 202 4.18 8.95 24.46
C THR A 202 5.34 9.85 24.08
N LEU A 203 5.07 11.13 23.83
CA LEU A 203 6.10 12.08 23.41
C LEU A 203 7.08 12.44 24.53
N ALA A 204 6.64 12.45 25.78
CA ALA A 204 7.52 12.63 26.93
C ALA A 204 8.49 11.44 27.10
N GLY A 205 8.05 10.22 26.76
CA GLY A 205 8.88 9.02 26.78
C GLY A 205 9.90 8.92 25.65
N LEU A 206 9.72 9.67 24.55
CA LEU A 206 10.70 9.74 23.46
C LEU A 206 11.89 10.60 23.91
N GLY A 207 12.89 9.94 24.49
CA GLY A 207 14.07 10.57 25.06
C GLY A 207 14.85 11.53 24.15
N SER A 208 15.74 12.28 24.78
CA SER A 208 16.67 13.23 24.17
C SER A 208 17.82 12.53 23.42
N ASP A 209 18.64 13.34 22.73
CA ASP A 209 19.64 12.88 21.77
C ASP A 209 20.62 11.86 22.36
N SER A 210 20.40 10.59 22.01
CA SER A 210 21.35 9.51 22.28
C SER A 210 22.49 9.53 21.25
N LEU A 211 23.63 8.98 21.66
CA LEU A 211 24.84 8.92 20.82
C LEU A 211 24.56 8.15 19.53
N VAL A 212 25.09 8.66 18.42
CA VAL A 212 25.07 7.94 17.14
C VAL A 212 26.06 6.77 17.23
N VAL A 213 25.56 5.56 17.05
CA VAL A 213 26.33 4.31 17.13
C VAL A 213 26.66 3.73 15.75
N GLY A 214 26.00 4.19 14.69
CA GLY A 214 26.25 3.67 13.36
C GLY A 214 25.47 4.40 12.26
N LYS A 215 25.55 3.85 11.04
CA LYS A 215 24.80 4.33 9.88
C LYS A 215 24.23 3.16 9.09
N VAL A 216 22.99 3.30 8.62
CA VAL A 216 22.29 2.31 7.79
C VAL A 216 21.52 3.05 6.69
N PHE A 217 21.79 2.73 5.42
CA PHE A 217 21.11 3.32 4.25
C PHE A 217 21.00 4.87 4.26
N GLY A 218 22.03 5.56 4.75
CA GLY A 218 22.03 7.03 4.85
C GLY A 218 21.33 7.61 6.09
N TRP A 219 20.86 6.76 7.00
CA TRP A 219 20.34 7.13 8.32
C TRP A 219 21.40 6.93 9.39
N ASN A 220 21.52 7.89 10.30
CA ASN A 220 22.27 7.72 11.54
C ASN A 220 21.45 6.88 12.50
N VAL A 221 22.07 5.83 13.04
CA VAL A 221 21.50 4.96 14.06
C VAL A 221 21.94 5.46 15.41
N HIS A 222 20.97 5.77 16.27
CA HIS A 222 21.24 6.18 17.63
C HIS A 222 21.18 4.98 18.57
N ASN A 223 21.94 5.03 19.66
CA ASN A 223 21.88 4.00 20.69
C ASN A 223 20.48 3.95 21.28
N ALA A 224 19.88 2.75 21.28
CA ALA A 224 18.54 2.50 21.80
C ALA A 224 18.53 1.07 22.38
N PRO A 225 18.93 0.89 23.65
CA PRO A 225 18.98 -0.43 24.26
C PRO A 225 17.57 -1.02 24.41
N LEU A 226 17.51 -2.35 24.51
CA LEU A 226 16.28 -3.03 24.92
C LEU A 226 15.90 -2.57 26.33
N THR A 227 14.63 -2.25 26.50
CA THR A 227 14.08 -1.80 27.78
C THR A 227 12.97 -2.73 28.21
N HIS A 228 12.72 -2.79 29.50
CA HIS A 228 11.50 -3.41 30.02
C HIS A 228 10.47 -2.33 30.31
N ASN A 229 9.22 -2.60 29.95
CA ASN A 229 8.11 -1.80 30.43
C ASN A 229 8.02 -1.98 31.96
N ALA A 230 8.01 -0.86 32.70
CA ALA A 230 8.04 -0.89 34.16
C ALA A 230 6.77 -1.47 34.79
N GLU A 231 5.62 -1.34 34.13
CA GLU A 231 4.32 -1.78 34.62
C GLU A 231 4.03 -3.24 34.24
N THR A 232 4.33 -3.63 33.00
CA THR A 232 3.99 -4.97 32.48
C THR A 232 5.17 -5.94 32.50
N GLY A 233 6.40 -5.46 32.71
CA GLY A 233 7.63 -6.26 32.61
C GLY A 233 8.02 -6.66 31.17
N SER A 234 7.19 -6.30 30.19
CA SER A 234 7.36 -6.71 28.78
C SER A 234 8.65 -6.15 28.18
N LEU A 235 9.30 -6.94 27.32
CA LEU A 235 10.49 -6.52 26.59
C LEU A 235 10.09 -5.58 25.43
N ILE A 236 10.71 -4.41 25.38
CA ILE A 236 10.45 -3.36 24.39
C ILE A 236 11.68 -3.16 23.51
N ALA A 237 11.48 -3.42 22.22
CA ALA A 237 12.41 -3.04 21.17
C ALA A 237 12.20 -1.57 20.83
N GLN A 238 13.28 -0.83 20.58
CA GLN A 238 13.21 0.56 20.14
C GLN A 238 14.33 0.90 19.16
N VAL A 239 14.05 1.83 18.25
CA VAL A 239 15.02 2.42 17.35
C VAL A 239 14.80 3.91 17.23
N ARG A 240 15.90 4.65 17.19
CA ARG A 240 15.91 6.06 16.81
C ARG A 240 16.86 6.25 15.64
N LEU A 241 16.34 6.88 14.59
CA LEU A 241 17.04 7.07 13.33
C LEU A 241 16.91 8.53 12.91
N THR A 242 17.99 9.13 12.45
CA THR A 242 17.98 10.49 11.91
C THR A 242 18.62 10.57 10.55
N THR A 243 18.12 11.45 9.70
CA THR A 243 18.76 11.73 8.41
C THR A 243 18.41 13.13 7.95
N ARG A 244 19.14 13.62 6.95
CA ARG A 244 18.81 14.83 6.21
C ARG A 244 18.47 14.44 4.78
N VAL A 245 17.30 14.85 4.31
CA VAL A 245 16.83 14.55 2.96
C VAL A 245 16.61 15.83 2.17
N SER A 246 16.99 15.80 0.90
CA SER A 246 16.66 16.84 -0.06
C SER A 246 15.20 16.69 -0.49
N CYS A 247 14.27 17.05 0.39
CA CYS A 247 12.84 17.25 0.09
C CYS A 247 12.29 18.49 0.81
N SER A 248 11.23 19.11 0.29
CA SER A 248 10.56 20.19 1.02
C SER A 248 9.65 19.61 2.11
N LEU A 249 9.40 20.40 3.16
CA LEU A 249 8.51 20.00 4.25
C LEU A 249 7.09 19.67 3.75
N GLN A 250 6.61 20.41 2.75
CA GLN A 250 5.31 20.19 2.14
C GLN A 250 5.26 18.90 1.32
N ASP A 251 6.31 18.61 0.53
CA ASP A 251 6.37 17.37 -0.27
C ASP A 251 6.35 16.13 0.65
N SER A 252 7.13 16.17 1.74
CA SER A 252 7.15 15.07 2.73
C SER A 252 5.80 14.88 3.43
N ASP A 253 5.06 15.96 3.66
CA ASP A 253 3.75 15.91 4.30
C ASP A 253 2.67 15.38 3.38
N ILE A 254 2.66 15.83 2.12
CA ILE A 254 1.76 15.29 1.09
C ILE A 254 1.99 13.78 0.95
N LEU A 255 3.23 13.32 0.95
CA LEU A 255 3.54 11.89 0.83
C LEU A 255 2.88 11.06 1.95
N VAL A 256 2.97 11.50 3.21
CA VAL A 256 2.34 10.77 4.33
C VAL A 256 0.83 10.88 4.27
N THR A 257 0.28 12.08 4.03
CA THR A 257 -1.16 12.34 4.07
C THR A 257 -1.93 11.78 2.88
N THR A 258 -1.28 11.55 1.74
CA THR A 258 -1.88 10.93 0.55
C THR A 258 -1.60 9.43 0.43
N SER A 259 -0.75 8.87 1.30
CA SER A 259 -0.47 7.43 1.31
C SER A 259 -1.73 6.65 1.65
N ASP A 260 -1.91 5.53 0.93
CA ASP A 260 -2.99 4.58 1.20
C ASP A 260 -2.90 4.05 2.63
N ILE A 261 -4.02 4.04 3.35
CA ILE A 261 -4.08 3.59 4.74
C ILE A 261 -3.62 2.14 4.90
N HIS A 262 -3.87 1.29 3.90
CA HIS A 262 -3.44 -0.11 3.89
C HIS A 262 -1.96 -0.28 3.54
N SER A 263 -1.29 0.78 3.10
CA SER A 263 0.16 0.80 2.87
C SER A 263 0.96 1.32 4.07
N TRP A 264 0.29 1.75 5.14
CA TRP A 264 0.96 2.19 6.36
C TRP A 264 1.61 1.00 7.06
N PRO A 265 2.77 1.19 7.71
CA PRO A 265 3.41 0.11 8.45
C PRO A 265 2.51 -0.36 9.59
N LEU A 266 2.37 -1.68 9.75
CA LEU A 266 1.78 -2.25 10.95
C LEU A 266 2.63 -1.85 12.16
N LEU A 267 1.99 -1.58 13.29
CA LEU A 267 2.69 -1.26 14.53
C LEU A 267 3.37 -2.52 15.09
N ILE A 268 2.63 -3.63 15.08
CA ILE A 268 3.09 -4.96 15.51
C ILE A 268 3.36 -5.86 14.32
N THR A 269 4.46 -6.62 14.38
CA THR A 269 4.69 -7.82 13.56
C THR A 269 4.75 -9.02 14.49
N PRO A 270 3.82 -9.99 14.45
CA PRO A 270 3.93 -11.22 15.25
C PRO A 270 5.13 -12.10 14.85
N ALA A 271 5.71 -12.87 15.78
CA ALA A 271 6.98 -13.58 15.59
C ALA A 271 7.01 -14.64 14.48
N GLY A 272 5.84 -15.08 13.99
CA GLY A 272 5.65 -16.03 12.89
C GLY A 272 4.89 -15.46 11.68
N TRP A 273 4.64 -14.15 11.64
CA TRP A 273 3.87 -13.53 10.57
C TRP A 273 4.73 -13.28 9.34
N GLU A 274 4.32 -13.81 8.19
CA GLU A 274 5.03 -13.55 6.93
C GLU A 274 4.55 -12.27 6.26
N ARG A 275 5.46 -11.56 5.58
CA ARG A 275 5.14 -10.29 4.95
C ARG A 275 4.08 -10.40 3.83
N SER A 276 3.99 -11.56 3.20
CA SER A 276 2.95 -11.90 2.22
C SER A 276 1.53 -11.77 2.81
N GLU A 277 1.41 -11.83 4.13
CA GLU A 277 0.15 -11.82 4.86
C GLU A 277 -0.31 -10.41 5.29
N HIS A 278 0.53 -9.35 5.17
CA HIS A 278 0.12 -7.97 5.51
C HIS A 278 -1.18 -7.53 4.82
N ALA A 279 -1.40 -7.98 3.58
CA ALA A 279 -2.60 -7.67 2.80
C ALA A 279 -3.89 -8.26 3.40
N ARG A 280 -3.78 -9.20 4.36
CA ARG A 280 -4.92 -9.78 5.09
C ARG A 280 -5.34 -8.94 6.27
N SER A 281 -4.51 -8.00 6.73
CA SER A 281 -4.86 -7.13 7.85
C SER A 281 -6.01 -6.19 7.49
N SER A 282 -6.90 -5.96 8.46
CA SER A 282 -8.05 -5.07 8.33
C SER A 282 -7.85 -3.84 9.22
N THR A 283 -7.81 -2.66 8.62
CA THR A 283 -7.71 -1.39 9.33
C THR A 283 -8.99 -0.59 9.13
N GLN A 284 -9.58 -0.10 10.23
CA GLN A 284 -10.80 0.70 10.22
C GLN A 284 -10.60 1.98 11.04
N VAL A 285 -11.08 3.12 10.52
CA VAL A 285 -11.12 4.39 11.27
C VAL A 285 -12.36 4.38 12.17
N LEU A 286 -12.18 4.32 13.47
CA LEU A 286 -13.29 4.26 14.42
C LEU A 286 -13.81 5.64 14.78
N GLN A 287 -12.90 6.59 14.99
CA GLN A 287 -13.28 7.92 15.48
C GLN A 287 -12.43 8.99 14.83
N GLN A 288 -13.04 10.15 14.60
CA GLN A 288 -12.36 11.37 14.20
C GLN A 288 -12.67 12.49 15.19
N LEU A 289 -11.66 12.97 15.91
CA LEU A 289 -11.81 14.11 16.82
C LEU A 289 -11.64 15.43 16.06
N ASP A 290 -10.67 15.46 15.13
CA ASP A 290 -10.45 16.56 14.19
C ASP A 290 -9.77 16.05 12.91
N LEU A 291 -9.42 16.93 11.97
CA LEU A 291 -8.78 16.54 10.71
C LEU A 291 -7.40 15.86 10.88
N ASN A 292 -6.78 16.01 12.04
CA ASN A 292 -5.44 15.52 12.33
C ASN A 292 -5.40 14.54 13.53
N SER A 293 -6.56 14.09 14.02
CA SER A 293 -6.68 13.25 15.22
C SER A 293 -7.71 12.17 15.00
N LEU A 294 -7.22 10.95 14.87
CA LEU A 294 -8.02 9.80 14.48
C LEU A 294 -7.72 8.64 15.42
N VAL A 295 -8.75 7.85 15.73
CA VAL A 295 -8.63 6.57 16.42
C VAL A 295 -8.95 5.47 15.44
N LEU A 296 -8.07 4.49 15.35
CA LEU A 296 -8.15 3.38 14.40
C LEU A 296 -8.03 2.07 15.14
N VAL A 297 -8.50 1.00 14.48
CA VAL A 297 -8.23 -0.37 14.89
C VAL A 297 -7.60 -1.11 13.73
N THR A 298 -6.62 -1.95 14.03
CA THR A 298 -6.09 -2.95 13.09
C THR A 298 -6.32 -4.34 13.66
N ASN A 299 -6.81 -5.24 12.82
CA ASN A 299 -6.88 -6.68 13.07
C ASN A 299 -5.95 -7.41 12.09
N ILE A 300 -5.06 -8.25 12.61
CA ILE A 300 -4.12 -9.07 11.86
C ILE A 300 -4.59 -10.53 12.02
N PRO A 301 -5.12 -11.18 10.96
CA PRO A 301 -5.78 -12.47 11.11
C PRO A 301 -4.82 -13.66 11.09
N GLY A 302 -4.69 -14.39 12.19
CA GLY A 302 -3.91 -15.63 12.31
C GLY A 302 -4.70 -16.76 12.95
N GLN A 303 -4.00 -17.78 13.46
CA GLN A 303 -4.61 -18.74 14.40
C GLN A 303 -5.14 -18.03 15.65
N VAL A 304 -4.42 -16.99 16.06
CA VAL A 304 -4.87 -15.97 17.01
C VAL A 304 -4.85 -14.63 16.27
N HIS A 305 -5.93 -13.88 16.35
CA HIS A 305 -6.05 -12.55 15.78
C HIS A 305 -5.29 -11.54 16.65
N PHE A 306 -4.24 -10.92 16.10
CA PHE A 306 -3.57 -9.82 16.80
C PHE A 306 -4.32 -8.51 16.53
N ARG A 307 -4.70 -7.81 17.60
CA ARG A 307 -5.52 -6.61 17.51
C ARG A 307 -4.95 -5.48 18.34
N TYR A 308 -5.10 -4.25 17.85
CA TYR A 308 -4.78 -3.05 18.61
C TYR A 308 -5.64 -1.87 18.20
N LEU A 309 -6.02 -1.08 19.21
CA LEU A 309 -6.48 0.29 19.05
C LEU A 309 -5.26 1.20 19.00
N TYR A 310 -5.28 2.18 18.10
CA TYR A 310 -4.18 3.13 18.02
C TYR A 310 -4.65 4.51 17.60
N LEU A 311 -3.92 5.50 18.09
CA LEU A 311 -4.17 6.91 17.91
C LEU A 311 -3.21 7.43 16.84
N VAL A 312 -3.74 8.22 15.91
CA VAL A 312 -2.96 8.92 14.89
C VAL A 312 -3.11 10.41 15.09
N ARG A 313 -1.98 11.09 15.28
CA ARG A 313 -1.92 12.54 15.43
C ARG A 313 -0.94 13.14 14.44
N ARG A 314 -1.37 14.20 13.74
CA ARG A 314 -0.52 15.06 12.93
C ARG A 314 -0.49 16.48 13.51
N TRP A 315 0.68 17.08 13.63
CA TRP A 315 0.83 18.48 14.02
C TRP A 315 1.72 19.24 13.07
N THR A 316 1.36 20.50 12.83
CA THR A 316 2.26 21.49 12.23
C THR A 316 2.54 22.54 13.30
N ARG A 317 3.81 22.82 13.59
CA ARG A 317 4.22 23.82 14.59
C ARG A 317 5.48 24.55 14.19
N LEU A 318 5.81 25.61 14.92
CA LEU A 318 7.17 26.15 14.94
C LEU A 318 7.90 25.52 16.13
N ASN A 319 9.14 25.08 15.91
CA ASN A 319 10.00 24.64 17.00
C ASN A 319 10.57 25.84 17.76
N GLU A 320 11.32 25.58 18.83
CA GLU A 320 11.96 26.60 19.68
C GLU A 320 12.88 27.54 18.90
N ASN A 321 13.46 27.05 17.79
CA ASN A 321 14.33 27.81 16.90
C ASN A 321 13.57 28.59 15.81
N GLY A 322 12.23 28.67 15.89
CA GLY A 322 11.38 29.34 14.91
C GLY A 322 11.30 28.62 13.55
N LYS A 323 11.78 27.38 13.44
CA LYS A 323 11.70 26.58 12.21
C LYS A 323 10.40 25.80 12.16
N ARG A 324 9.82 25.68 10.97
CA ARG A 324 8.62 24.86 10.75
C ARG A 324 8.92 23.39 10.99
N GLU A 325 7.99 22.73 11.65
CA GLU A 325 8.05 21.32 11.97
C GLU A 325 6.70 20.66 11.72
N ILE A 326 6.75 19.42 11.25
CA ILE A 326 5.58 18.54 11.19
C ILE A 326 5.90 17.27 11.98
N LEU A 327 4.98 16.91 12.88
CA LEU A 327 5.07 15.71 13.70
C LEU A 327 3.93 14.75 13.35
N TYR A 328 4.26 13.48 13.15
CA TYR A 328 3.32 12.38 13.03
C TYR A 328 3.57 11.41 14.17
N VAL A 329 2.52 11.12 14.92
CA VAL A 329 2.54 10.16 16.01
C VAL A 329 1.46 9.13 15.73
N THR A 330 1.86 7.87 15.70
CA THR A 330 0.97 6.72 15.64
C THR A 330 1.32 5.84 16.82
N VAL A 331 0.42 5.65 17.77
CA VAL A 331 0.72 4.91 19.00
C VAL A 331 -0.47 4.04 19.42
N ILE A 332 -0.19 2.82 19.85
CA ILE A 332 -1.20 1.97 20.50
C ILE A 332 -1.64 2.65 21.78
N GLY A 333 -2.94 2.78 21.96
CA GLY A 333 -3.50 3.42 23.14
C GLY A 333 -4.91 2.91 23.39
N ASP A 334 -5.28 2.98 24.66
CA ASP A 334 -6.50 2.36 25.16
C ASP A 334 -7.16 3.23 26.23
N THR A 335 -8.44 2.98 26.48
CA THR A 335 -9.15 3.56 27.62
C THR A 335 -9.58 2.44 28.57
N GLU A 336 -9.78 2.79 29.84
CA GLU A 336 -10.27 1.84 30.84
C GLU A 336 -11.62 1.24 30.42
N ALA A 337 -12.52 2.05 29.88
CA ALA A 337 -13.82 1.59 29.37
C ALA A 337 -13.67 0.57 28.23
N ASN A 338 -12.76 0.81 27.29
CA ASN A 338 -12.48 -0.14 26.21
C ASN A 338 -11.83 -1.43 26.71
N ALA A 339 -10.90 -1.34 27.67
CA ALA A 339 -10.26 -2.50 28.28
C ALA A 339 -11.27 -3.38 29.03
N GLN A 340 -12.17 -2.78 29.81
CA GLN A 340 -13.22 -3.47 30.56
C GLN A 340 -14.30 -4.09 29.65
N ALA A 341 -14.58 -3.47 28.51
CA ALA A 341 -15.61 -3.94 27.58
C ALA A 341 -15.17 -5.14 26.71
N ARG A 342 -13.88 -5.49 26.74
CA ARG A 342 -13.36 -6.63 26.00
C ARG A 342 -13.60 -7.89 26.80
N GLU A 343 -14.52 -8.70 26.32
CA GLU A 343 -14.67 -10.07 26.79
C GLU A 343 -13.39 -10.87 26.46
N PRO A 344 -12.86 -11.69 27.39
CA PRO A 344 -11.75 -12.58 27.12
C PRO A 344 -12.10 -13.54 25.97
N GLN A 345 -11.38 -13.45 24.86
CA GLN A 345 -11.56 -14.28 23.68
C GLN A 345 -10.28 -15.08 23.44
N SER A 346 -10.39 -16.41 23.35
CA SER A 346 -9.24 -17.31 23.18
C SER A 346 -8.54 -17.15 21.81
N ASP A 347 -9.24 -16.58 20.84
CA ASP A 347 -8.79 -16.39 19.47
C ASP A 347 -8.37 -14.93 19.18
N VAL A 348 -8.38 -14.03 20.16
CA VAL A 348 -7.94 -12.63 19.99
C VAL A 348 -6.91 -12.24 21.04
N GLN A 349 -5.76 -11.74 20.57
CA GLN A 349 -4.72 -11.17 21.41
C GLN A 349 -4.65 -9.66 21.19
N TRP A 350 -5.00 -8.92 22.25
CA TRP A 350 -4.84 -7.47 22.27
C TRP A 350 -3.40 -7.10 22.58
N THR A 351 -2.87 -6.18 21.79
CA THR A 351 -1.52 -5.62 21.98
C THR A 351 -1.65 -4.20 22.49
N HIS A 352 -0.78 -3.84 23.42
CA HIS A 352 -0.93 -2.62 24.22
C HIS A 352 0.22 -1.63 24.04
N GLU A 353 1.34 -2.07 23.47
CA GLU A 353 2.55 -1.25 23.42
C GLU A 353 3.28 -1.34 22.08
N SER A 354 3.10 -0.30 21.28
CA SER A 354 3.90 -0.03 20.09
C SER A 354 3.59 1.37 19.57
N GLY A 355 4.53 1.95 18.84
CA GLY A 355 4.28 3.20 18.15
C GLY A 355 5.40 3.61 17.22
N ILE A 356 5.07 4.65 16.46
CA ILE A 356 5.92 5.30 15.46
C ILE A 356 5.76 6.80 15.65
N CYS A 357 6.89 7.50 15.73
CA CYS A 357 6.93 8.95 15.77
C CYS A 357 7.90 9.46 14.69
N ILE A 358 7.37 10.23 13.73
CA ILE A 358 8.13 10.82 12.64
C ILE A 358 8.09 12.34 12.81
N ARG A 359 9.26 12.96 12.85
CA ARG A 359 9.42 14.41 12.96
C ARG A 359 10.17 14.94 11.77
N TYR A 360 9.57 15.88 11.06
CA TYR A 360 10.18 16.63 9.96
C TYR A 360 10.46 18.05 10.41
N THR A 361 11.72 18.46 10.39
CA THR A 361 12.13 19.82 10.76
C THR A 361 12.70 20.52 9.52
N GLU A 362 12.18 21.68 9.18
CA GLU A 362 12.67 22.43 8.03
C GLU A 362 14.09 22.94 8.24
N VAL A 363 14.98 22.65 7.30
CA VAL A 363 16.32 23.25 7.24
C VAL A 363 16.30 24.46 6.31
N ASN A 364 15.72 24.28 5.13
CA ASN A 364 15.47 25.31 4.13
C ASN A 364 14.31 24.85 3.22
N LYS A 365 13.98 25.65 2.19
CA LYS A 365 12.83 25.40 1.30
C LYS A 365 12.83 24.02 0.62
N SER A 366 13.98 23.36 0.46
CA SER A 366 14.12 22.11 -0.29
C SER A 366 14.79 20.98 0.48
N THR A 367 15.04 21.19 1.78
CA THR A 367 15.77 20.27 2.66
C THR A 367 15.12 20.21 4.03
N ILE A 368 14.93 18.99 4.55
CA ILE A 368 14.44 18.75 5.91
C ILE A 368 15.37 17.79 6.66
N ASP A 369 15.38 17.93 7.98
CA ASP A 369 15.88 16.94 8.90
C ASP A 369 14.73 16.03 9.33
N VAL A 370 14.98 14.73 9.41
CA VAL A 370 13.99 13.72 9.73
C VAL A 370 14.45 12.96 10.96
N THR A 371 13.60 12.88 11.99
CA THR A 371 13.74 11.93 13.09
C THR A 371 12.67 10.87 12.95
N TYR A 372 13.06 9.61 13.02
CA TYR A 372 12.17 8.45 13.07
C TYR A 372 12.43 7.69 14.36
N ASN A 373 11.41 7.61 15.21
CA ASN A 373 11.43 6.76 16.39
C ASN A 373 10.38 5.66 16.20
N ARG A 374 10.74 4.43 16.52
CA ARG A 374 9.80 3.30 16.54
C ARG A 374 10.08 2.41 17.73
N TRP A 375 9.02 1.92 18.35
CA TRP A 375 9.09 0.98 19.45
C TRP A 375 7.97 -0.04 19.36
N SER A 376 8.20 -1.21 19.93
CA SER A 376 7.21 -2.29 19.98
C SER A 376 7.54 -3.26 21.10
N GLN A 377 6.50 -3.82 21.69
CA GLN A 377 6.62 -5.06 22.45
C GLN A 377 7.21 -6.16 21.58
N CYS A 378 8.08 -6.96 22.19
CA CYS A 378 8.71 -8.13 21.56
C CYS A 378 8.73 -9.30 22.54
N GLU A 379 8.76 -10.51 21.99
CA GLU A 379 8.62 -11.76 22.76
C GLU A 379 9.99 -12.31 23.21
N SER A 380 11.04 -11.99 22.46
CA SER A 380 12.40 -12.48 22.67
C SER A 380 13.41 -11.60 21.93
N GLU A 381 14.71 -11.73 22.27
CA GLU A 381 15.79 -11.06 21.54
C GLU A 381 15.85 -11.47 20.05
N ASP A 382 15.48 -12.71 19.71
CA ASP A 382 15.40 -13.15 18.31
C ASP A 382 14.27 -12.42 17.56
N HIS A 383 13.14 -12.18 18.23
CA HIS A 383 12.03 -11.42 17.66
C HIS A 383 12.45 -9.96 17.40
N VAL A 384 13.26 -9.37 18.28
CA VAL A 384 13.81 -8.01 18.10
C VAL A 384 14.53 -7.87 16.76
N GLN A 385 15.34 -8.86 16.36
CA GLN A 385 16.06 -8.80 15.08
C GLN A 385 15.11 -8.73 13.88
N LYS A 386 14.03 -9.52 13.90
CA LYS A 386 12.98 -9.50 12.86
C LYS A 386 12.29 -8.13 12.80
N LEU A 387 11.95 -7.55 13.96
CA LEU A 387 11.36 -6.23 14.04
C LEU A 387 12.28 -5.17 13.43
N PHE A 388 13.59 -5.17 13.76
CA PHE A 388 14.52 -4.21 13.16
C PHE A 388 14.60 -4.34 11.63
N ILE A 389 14.60 -5.55 11.08
CA ILE A 389 14.58 -5.77 9.62
C ILE A 389 13.32 -5.15 9.01
N ASP A 390 12.14 -5.38 9.61
CA ASP A 390 10.89 -4.79 9.16
C ASP A 390 10.91 -3.27 9.20
N TRP A 391 11.42 -2.69 10.28
CA TRP A 391 11.45 -1.25 10.48
C TRP A 391 12.37 -0.56 9.48
N ILE A 392 13.55 -1.15 9.23
CA ILE A 392 14.49 -0.65 8.22
C ILE A 392 13.89 -0.75 6.81
N GLN A 393 13.13 -1.79 6.50
CA GLN A 393 12.48 -1.91 5.19
C GLN A 393 11.38 -0.86 4.97
N VAL A 394 10.59 -0.53 6.01
CA VAL A 394 9.64 0.59 5.97
C VAL A 394 10.36 1.91 5.69
N LEU A 395 11.52 2.13 6.31
CA LEU A 395 12.33 3.32 6.07
C LEU A 395 12.92 3.37 4.67
N CYS A 396 13.39 2.24 4.13
CA CYS A 396 13.86 2.16 2.76
C CYS A 396 12.74 2.54 1.78
N TRP A 397 11.54 1.99 1.97
CA TRP A 397 10.36 2.34 1.17
C TRP A 397 10.03 3.84 1.26
N TRP A 398 10.03 4.40 2.46
CA TRP A 398 9.75 5.82 2.67
C TRP A 398 10.82 6.70 2.00
N THR A 399 12.09 6.39 2.22
CA THR A 399 13.23 7.13 1.67
C THR A 399 13.21 7.10 0.15
N GLN A 400 12.88 5.95 -0.44
CA GLN A 400 12.71 5.81 -1.89
C GLN A 400 11.62 6.74 -2.41
N ARG A 401 10.43 6.79 -1.78
CA ARG A 401 9.34 7.66 -2.25
C ARG A 401 9.66 9.15 -2.14
N VAL A 402 10.38 9.54 -1.09
CA VAL A 402 10.79 10.93 -0.86
C VAL A 402 11.88 11.38 -1.83
N THR A 403 12.79 10.47 -2.21
CA THR A 403 13.92 10.77 -3.12
C THR A 403 13.58 10.55 -4.60
N SER A 404 12.74 9.57 -4.94
CA SER A 404 12.41 9.20 -6.32
C SER A 404 11.59 10.25 -7.06
N SER A 405 10.83 11.08 -6.34
CA SER A 405 10.07 12.20 -6.92
C SER A 405 10.97 13.25 -7.61
N ARG A 406 12.30 13.16 -7.48
CA ARG A 406 13.27 14.11 -8.03
C ARG A 406 14.22 13.55 -9.09
N LEU A 407 14.21 12.23 -9.34
CA LEU A 407 15.06 11.60 -10.37
C LEU A 407 14.46 11.67 -11.78
N ILE A 408 13.15 11.92 -11.90
CA ILE A 408 12.46 12.18 -13.17
C ILE A 408 12.16 13.68 -13.26
N ARG A 409 13.19 14.50 -13.51
CA ARG A 409 12.93 15.78 -14.17
C ARG A 409 12.75 15.45 -15.65
N SER A 410 11.53 15.63 -16.17
CA SER A 410 11.31 15.70 -17.61
C SER A 410 12.17 16.81 -18.17
N GLY A 411 13.20 16.43 -18.93
CA GLY A 411 13.93 17.35 -19.80
C GLY A 411 13.08 17.80 -20.96
#